data_AF-A0A7V2RGB2-F1
#
_entry.id   AF-A0A7V2RGB2-F1
#
_cell.length_a   1.000
_cell.length_b   1.000
_cell.length_c   1.000
_cell.angle_alpha   90.00
_cell.angle_beta   90.00
_cell.angle_gamma   90.00
#
_symmetry.space_group_name_H-M   'P 1'
#
loop_
_entity.id
_entity.type
_entity.pdbx_description
1 polymer ?
#
loop_
_entity_poly.entity_id
_entity_poly.type
_entity_poly.pdbx_seq_one_letter_code
_entity_poly.pdbx_strand_id
1 'polypeptide(L)'
;MSFQLGHPLGAPNDPDFQRKVLIATFELFKAPSGPVLEDFPEDEPENDEITMLACPVNFARNIDSSRETDAKKVAFRREMTAMRPWYDMAVTKRKRTTVGASCIDIEKLGDFIYAFLEGNEPENPRNDVPLSNTLKLAVEDLKSYYIEGITAQPGQEDASSKLLQNWFWDETVGGKILLDLKKVCEASPDKMMSLIGSHFIVPGDVARRQTA
;
A
#
# COMPACT_ATOMS: atom_id res chain seq x y z
N MET A 1 -3.85 19.85 -12.24
CA MET A 1 -3.99 18.67 -11.38
C MET A 1 -2.76 18.61 -10.48
N SER A 2 -2.92 18.52 -9.16
CA SER A 2 -1.80 18.66 -8.20
C SER A 2 -0.89 17.42 -8.20
N PHE A 3 0.37 17.60 -7.81
CA PHE A 3 1.39 16.55 -7.71
C PHE A 3 0.90 15.42 -6.80
N GLN A 4 1.25 14.17 -7.13
CA GLN A 4 0.91 13.03 -6.27
C GLN A 4 1.58 13.19 -4.89
N LEU A 5 0.87 12.80 -3.83
CA LEU A 5 1.40 12.89 -2.47
C LEU A 5 2.69 12.07 -2.36
N GLY A 6 3.78 12.73 -1.95
CA GLY A 6 5.10 12.10 -1.88
C GLY A 6 5.94 12.23 -3.14
N HIS A 7 5.45 12.88 -4.20
CA HIS A 7 6.18 13.19 -5.42
C HIS A 7 6.46 14.70 -5.51
N PRO A 8 7.23 15.32 -4.59
CA PRO A 8 7.42 16.77 -4.57
C PRO A 8 8.10 17.33 -5.83
N LEU A 9 8.74 16.48 -6.64
CA LEU A 9 9.41 16.84 -7.89
C LEU A 9 8.71 16.26 -9.14
N GLY A 10 7.55 15.62 -8.98
CA GLY A 10 6.87 14.87 -10.04
C GLY A 10 7.28 13.40 -10.14
N ALA A 11 6.90 12.77 -11.25
CA ALA A 11 6.95 11.33 -11.45
C ALA A 11 8.38 10.76 -11.30
N PRO A 12 8.53 9.53 -10.79
CA PRO A 12 9.83 8.87 -10.72
C PRO A 12 10.40 8.67 -12.14
N ASN A 13 11.73 8.67 -12.25
CA ASN A 13 12.47 8.47 -13.50
C ASN A 13 12.19 9.47 -14.65
N ASP A 14 11.55 10.61 -14.37
CA ASP A 14 11.44 11.72 -15.33
C ASP A 14 12.40 12.86 -14.94
N PRO A 15 13.69 12.77 -15.30
CA PRO A 15 14.68 13.77 -14.93
C PRO A 15 14.42 15.13 -15.57
N ASP A 16 13.77 15.16 -16.75
CA ASP A 16 13.49 16.40 -17.45
C ASP A 16 12.38 17.18 -16.75
N PHE A 17 11.28 16.51 -16.37
CA PHE A 17 10.21 17.12 -15.58
C PHE A 17 10.71 17.53 -14.18
N GLN A 18 11.40 16.63 -13.46
CA GLN A 18 11.95 16.92 -12.14
C GLN A 18 12.90 18.12 -12.16
N ARG A 19 13.69 18.25 -13.23
CA ARG A 19 14.58 19.41 -13.43
C ARG A 19 13.79 20.70 -13.62
N LYS A 20 12.68 20.70 -14.37
CA LYS A 20 11.83 21.88 -14.52
C LYS A 20 11.27 22.34 -13.18
N VAL A 21 10.78 21.41 -12.35
CA VAL A 21 10.25 21.72 -11.01
C VAL A 21 11.34 22.33 -10.12
N LEU A 22 12.55 21.77 -10.14
CA LEU A 22 13.69 22.32 -9.39
C LEU A 22 14.08 23.71 -9.86
N ILE A 23 14.13 23.95 -11.17
CA ILE A 23 14.43 25.27 -11.72
C ILE A 23 13.38 26.29 -11.29
N ALA A 24 12.09 25.98 -11.41
CA ALA A 24 11.01 26.86 -10.96
C ALA A 24 11.10 27.16 -9.46
N THR A 25 11.41 26.16 -8.64
CA THR A 25 11.66 26.33 -7.20
C THR A 25 12.82 27.29 -6.94
N PHE A 26 13.91 27.18 -7.71
CA PHE A 26 15.07 28.06 -7.54
C PHE A 26 14.83 29.50 -8.03
N GLU A 27 13.96 29.70 -9.03
CA GLU A 27 13.57 31.04 -9.48
C GLU A 27 12.86 31.85 -8.38
N LEU A 28 12.15 31.20 -7.46
CA LEU A 28 11.48 31.87 -6.32
C LEU A 28 12.48 32.63 -5.43
N PHE A 29 13.74 32.18 -5.33
CA PHE A 29 14.77 32.88 -4.55
C PHE A 29 15.21 34.21 -5.18
N LYS A 30 14.88 34.46 -6.45
CA LYS A 30 15.19 35.73 -7.12
C LYS A 30 14.15 36.80 -6.85
N ALA A 31 13.06 36.49 -6.15
CA ALA A 31 12.03 37.45 -5.81
C ALA A 31 12.60 38.59 -4.93
N PRO A 32 12.25 39.86 -5.21
CA PRO A 32 12.82 41.01 -4.51
C PRO A 32 12.36 41.15 -3.04
N SER A 33 11.26 40.49 -2.66
CA SER A 33 10.72 40.47 -1.29
C SER A 33 9.90 39.20 -1.07
N GLY A 34 9.89 38.66 0.16
CA GLY A 34 9.23 37.38 0.48
C GLY A 34 8.09 37.48 1.49
N PRO A 35 7.47 36.33 1.86
CA PRO A 35 7.53 35.02 1.19
C PRO A 35 6.68 35.00 -0.10
N VAL A 36 7.19 34.34 -1.14
CA VAL A 36 6.48 34.15 -2.41
C VAL A 36 5.99 32.70 -2.50
N LEU A 37 4.70 32.54 -2.76
CA LEU A 37 4.05 31.27 -3.07
C LEU A 37 3.56 31.37 -4.51
N GLU A 38 4.01 30.45 -5.36
CA GLU A 38 3.65 30.38 -6.77
C GLU A 38 3.32 28.94 -7.13
N ASP A 39 2.26 28.75 -7.92
CA ASP A 39 1.87 27.44 -8.41
C ASP A 39 2.73 27.05 -9.61
N PHE A 40 3.23 25.81 -9.63
CA PHE A 40 3.92 25.28 -10.80
C PHE A 40 2.89 25.02 -11.92
N PRO A 41 3.13 25.51 -13.16
CA PRO A 41 2.09 25.56 -14.18
C PRO A 41 1.86 24.25 -14.93
N GLU A 42 2.80 23.30 -14.87
CA GLU A 42 2.68 21.99 -15.51
C GLU A 42 2.15 20.95 -14.52
N ASP A 43 1.22 20.12 -14.97
CA ASP A 43 0.75 18.95 -14.22
C ASP A 43 1.77 17.81 -14.34
N GLU A 44 1.81 16.93 -13.34
CA GLU A 44 2.64 15.73 -13.37
C GLU A 44 2.21 14.82 -14.53
N PRO A 45 3.14 14.35 -15.39
CA PRO A 45 2.80 13.41 -16.45
C PRO A 45 2.32 12.08 -15.86
N GLU A 46 1.10 11.66 -16.17
CA GLU A 46 0.56 10.37 -15.75
C GLU A 46 0.87 9.28 -16.78
N ASN A 47 1.42 8.15 -16.34
CA ASN A 47 1.39 6.90 -17.10
C ASN A 47 0.22 6.05 -16.59
N ASP A 48 -0.89 6.10 -17.33
CA ASP A 48 -2.14 5.41 -16.97
C ASP A 48 -2.21 3.96 -17.46
N GLU A 49 -1.15 3.44 -18.08
CA GLU A 49 -1.13 2.06 -18.60
C GLU A 49 -0.35 1.11 -17.69
N ILE A 50 -1.06 0.16 -17.08
CA ILE A 50 -0.44 -1.11 -16.66
C ILE A 50 -0.12 -1.86 -17.95
N THR A 51 1.14 -1.94 -18.33
CA THR A 51 1.58 -2.86 -19.39
C THR A 51 1.42 -4.30 -18.88
N MET A 52 0.19 -4.81 -18.94
CA MET A 52 -0.17 -6.14 -18.44
C MET A 52 0.37 -7.19 -19.41
N LEU A 53 1.63 -7.57 -19.26
CA LEU A 53 2.17 -8.76 -19.92
C LEU A 53 1.89 -10.01 -19.07
N ALA A 54 0.82 -10.69 -19.47
CA ALA A 54 0.63 -12.14 -19.44
C ALA A 54 1.12 -12.90 -18.20
N CYS A 55 0.37 -12.76 -17.10
CA CYS A 55 -0.35 -13.88 -16.50
C CYS A 55 -1.34 -13.26 -15.51
N PRO A 56 -2.64 -13.19 -15.82
CA PRO A 56 -3.61 -12.86 -14.81
C PRO A 56 -3.55 -14.00 -13.81
N VAL A 57 -2.88 -13.78 -12.68
CA VAL A 57 -3.17 -14.55 -11.49
C VAL A 57 -4.61 -14.19 -11.15
N ASN A 58 -5.54 -14.93 -11.74
CA ASN A 58 -6.94 -14.76 -11.50
C ASN A 58 -7.20 -15.21 -10.07
N PHE A 59 -7.22 -14.26 -9.14
CA PHE A 59 -7.47 -14.50 -7.73
C PHE A 59 -8.96 -14.73 -7.44
N ALA A 60 -9.83 -14.62 -8.44
CA ALA A 60 -11.24 -14.94 -8.31
C ALA A 60 -11.49 -16.44 -8.55
N ARG A 61 -11.77 -17.17 -7.47
CA ARG A 61 -12.63 -18.36 -7.55
C ARG A 61 -13.77 -18.17 -6.56
N ASN A 62 -15.00 -18.23 -7.08
CA ASN A 62 -16.26 -18.05 -6.36
C ASN A 62 -16.23 -18.74 -4.99
N ILE A 63 -16.38 -17.95 -3.93
CA ILE A 63 -16.48 -18.43 -2.56
C ILE A 63 -17.96 -18.74 -2.32
N ASP A 64 -18.27 -20.01 -2.06
CA ASP A 64 -19.58 -20.47 -1.62
C ASP A 64 -19.79 -20.11 -0.15
N SER A 65 -20.94 -19.51 0.17
CA SER A 65 -21.13 -18.62 1.33
C SER A 65 -21.31 -19.29 2.69
N SER A 66 -20.95 -20.57 2.84
CA SER A 66 -21.13 -21.32 4.10
C SER A 66 -19.84 -21.87 4.72
N ARG A 67 -18.67 -21.58 4.14
CA ARG A 67 -17.31 -21.87 4.65
C ARG A 67 -16.35 -20.69 4.46
N GLU A 68 -16.88 -19.47 4.54
CA GLU A 68 -16.25 -18.26 4.02
C GLU A 68 -14.93 -17.88 4.70
N THR A 69 -14.80 -18.05 6.02
CA THR A 69 -13.59 -17.65 6.77
C THR A 69 -12.38 -18.49 6.35
N ASP A 70 -12.49 -19.81 6.38
CA ASP A 70 -11.40 -20.70 5.95
C ASP A 70 -11.03 -20.48 4.48
N ALA A 71 -12.03 -20.25 3.62
CA ALA A 71 -11.79 -19.97 2.20
C ALA A 71 -11.04 -18.64 1.98
N LYS A 72 -11.39 -17.58 2.72
CA LYS A 72 -10.69 -16.28 2.66
C LYS A 72 -9.24 -16.40 3.13
N LYS A 73 -9.00 -17.10 4.25
CA LYS A 73 -7.64 -17.32 4.78
C LYS A 73 -6.75 -18.06 3.78
N VAL A 74 -7.28 -19.13 3.19
CA VAL A 74 -6.58 -19.92 2.17
C VAL A 74 -6.30 -19.10 0.92
N ALA A 75 -7.28 -18.33 0.44
CA ALA A 75 -7.10 -17.45 -0.72
C ALA A 75 -6.03 -16.39 -0.46
N PHE A 76 -6.04 -15.76 0.72
CA PHE A 76 -5.06 -14.76 1.10
C PHE A 76 -3.64 -15.34 1.16
N ARG A 77 -3.48 -16.49 1.84
CA ARG A 77 -2.18 -17.17 1.91
C ARG A 77 -1.66 -17.54 0.51
N ARG A 78 -2.53 -18.08 -0.35
CA ARG A 78 -2.17 -18.42 -1.73
C ARG A 78 -1.73 -17.19 -2.53
N GLU A 79 -2.41 -16.06 -2.39
CA GLU A 79 -2.04 -14.81 -3.05
C GLU A 79 -0.69 -14.30 -2.56
N MET A 80 -0.45 -14.28 -1.24
CA MET A 80 0.85 -13.89 -0.70
C MET A 80 1.96 -14.79 -1.21
N THR A 81 1.77 -16.12 -1.25
CA THR A 81 2.74 -17.05 -1.84
C THR A 81 2.99 -16.78 -3.33
N ALA A 82 1.95 -16.45 -4.10
CA ALA A 82 2.09 -16.12 -5.51
C ALA A 82 2.86 -14.81 -5.76
N MET A 83 2.77 -13.84 -4.83
CA MET A 83 3.53 -12.58 -4.90
C MET A 83 5.00 -12.72 -4.50
N ARG A 84 5.37 -13.81 -3.82
CA ARG A 84 6.70 -13.98 -3.21
C ARG A 84 7.87 -13.86 -4.19
N PRO A 85 7.85 -14.52 -5.37
CA PRO A 85 8.95 -14.41 -6.33
C PRO A 85 9.16 -12.97 -6.83
N TRP A 86 8.07 -12.21 -6.99
CA TRP A 86 8.14 -10.82 -7.44
C TRP A 86 8.72 -9.90 -6.39
N TYR A 87 8.33 -10.09 -5.12
CA TYR A 87 8.93 -9.40 -4.00
C TYR A 87 10.43 -9.71 -3.87
N ASP A 88 10.82 -10.99 -3.92
CA ASP A 88 12.24 -11.36 -3.82
C ASP A 88 13.08 -10.75 -4.95
N MET A 89 12.51 -10.65 -6.16
CA MET A 89 13.12 -9.96 -7.29
C MET A 89 13.24 -8.45 -7.03
N ALA A 90 12.23 -7.82 -6.43
CA ALA A 90 12.26 -6.42 -6.02
C ALA A 90 13.40 -6.14 -5.06
N VAL A 91 13.54 -6.96 -4.01
CA VAL A 91 14.60 -6.88 -3.01
C VAL A 91 15.97 -7.05 -3.67
N THR A 92 16.10 -8.01 -4.58
CA THR A 92 17.37 -8.27 -5.29
C THR A 92 17.77 -7.11 -6.19
N LYS A 93 16.82 -6.55 -6.96
CA LYS A 93 17.05 -5.42 -7.87
C LYS A 93 17.40 -4.14 -7.12
N ARG A 94 16.68 -3.85 -6.03
CA ARG A 94 16.82 -2.60 -5.25
C ARG A 94 17.89 -2.66 -4.17
N LYS A 95 18.31 -3.87 -3.75
CA LYS A 95 19.22 -4.14 -2.61
C LYS A 95 18.73 -3.56 -1.28
N ARG A 96 17.44 -3.25 -1.18
CA ARG A 96 16.76 -2.72 0.00
C ARG A 96 15.27 -3.08 -0.06
N THR A 97 14.60 -3.06 1.08
CA THR A 97 13.15 -3.19 1.21
C THR A 97 12.63 -2.25 2.29
N THR A 98 11.37 -1.88 2.19
CA THR A 98 10.62 -1.16 3.22
C THR A 98 9.82 -2.11 4.13
N VAL A 99 9.77 -3.40 3.81
CA VAL A 99 9.15 -4.44 4.65
C VAL A 99 10.04 -4.76 5.85
N GLY A 100 9.41 -4.95 7.01
CA GLY A 100 10.05 -5.39 8.25
C GLY A 100 9.87 -4.39 9.40
N ALA A 101 9.10 -3.33 9.21
CA ALA A 101 8.85 -2.33 10.24
C ALA A 101 8.12 -2.94 11.46
N SER A 102 7.29 -3.96 11.25
CA SER A 102 6.59 -4.68 12.32
C SER A 102 7.47 -5.68 13.09
N CYS A 103 8.69 -5.97 12.61
CA CYS A 103 9.53 -7.08 13.10
C CYS A 103 8.89 -8.47 12.98
N ILE A 104 7.89 -8.65 12.11
CA ILE A 104 7.27 -9.93 11.82
C ILE A 104 7.90 -10.52 10.55
N ASP A 105 8.26 -11.80 10.60
CA ASP A 105 8.68 -12.54 9.41
C ASP A 105 7.58 -12.51 8.36
N ILE A 106 7.93 -12.24 7.11
CA ILE A 106 6.95 -12.11 6.02
C ILE A 106 6.07 -13.35 5.83
N GLU A 107 6.60 -14.54 6.15
CA GLU A 107 5.87 -15.82 6.15
C GLU A 107 4.78 -15.91 7.22
N LYS A 108 4.93 -15.16 8.32
CA LYS A 108 3.97 -15.09 9.44
C LYS A 108 3.07 -13.86 9.36
N LEU A 109 3.41 -12.89 8.51
CA LEU A 109 2.70 -11.61 8.40
C LEU A 109 1.21 -11.79 8.09
N GLY A 110 0.90 -12.68 7.14
CA GLY A 110 -0.48 -12.98 6.77
C GLY A 110 -1.28 -13.59 7.93
N ASP A 111 -0.70 -14.56 8.62
CA ASP A 111 -1.34 -15.22 9.78
C ASP A 111 -1.54 -14.25 10.95
N PHE A 112 -0.56 -13.37 11.21
CA PHE A 112 -0.66 -12.35 12.25
C PHE A 112 -1.81 -11.37 11.99
N ILE A 113 -1.94 -10.87 10.75
CA ILE A 113 -3.02 -9.96 10.37
C ILE A 113 -4.38 -10.68 10.44
N TYR A 114 -4.43 -11.93 9.96
CA TYR A 114 -5.66 -12.70 9.92
C TYR A 114 -6.18 -13.07 11.32
N ALA A 115 -5.30 -13.22 12.31
CA ALA A 115 -5.71 -13.50 13.70
C ALA A 115 -6.70 -12.45 14.24
N PHE A 116 -6.52 -11.18 13.91
CA PHE A 116 -7.45 -10.11 14.33
C PHE A 116 -8.83 -10.27 13.70
N LEU A 117 -8.92 -10.75 12.46
CA LEU A 117 -10.21 -11.03 11.79
C LEU A 117 -10.96 -12.19 12.45
N GLU A 118 -10.23 -13.14 13.03
CA GLU A 118 -10.79 -14.26 13.80
C GLU A 118 -11.19 -13.84 15.23
N GLY A 119 -11.01 -12.56 15.59
CA GLY A 119 -11.25 -12.05 16.94
C GLY A 119 -10.19 -12.47 17.96
N ASN A 120 -9.05 -13.00 17.49
CA ASN A 120 -7.93 -13.37 18.33
C ASN A 120 -6.98 -12.17 18.49
N GLU A 121 -6.37 -12.05 19.67
CA GLU A 121 -5.25 -11.15 19.91
C GLU A 121 -3.95 -11.97 19.88
N PRO A 122 -3.19 -11.93 18.76
CA PRO A 122 -1.93 -12.64 18.68
C PRO A 122 -0.92 -12.05 19.67
N GLU A 123 0.05 -12.87 20.08
CA GLU A 123 1.17 -12.40 20.89
C GLU A 123 1.89 -11.25 20.17
N ASN A 124 2.17 -10.17 20.90
CA ASN A 124 2.88 -9.05 20.33
C ASN A 124 4.38 -9.41 20.21
N PRO A 125 4.94 -9.50 19.00
CA PRO A 125 6.36 -9.81 18.81
C PRO A 125 7.29 -8.69 19.30
N ARG A 126 6.73 -7.52 19.62
CA ARG A 126 7.46 -6.32 20.03
C ARG A 126 7.12 -5.95 21.47
N ASN A 127 8.15 -5.71 22.27
CA ASN A 127 8.00 -5.26 23.65
C ASN A 127 8.07 -3.74 23.80
N ASP A 128 8.48 -3.03 22.74
CA ASP A 128 8.71 -1.58 22.75
C ASP A 128 7.50 -0.75 22.30
N VAL A 129 6.53 -1.38 21.62
CA VAL A 129 5.30 -0.73 21.14
C VAL A 129 4.08 -1.60 21.44
N PRO A 130 2.89 -1.02 21.65
CA PRO A 130 1.68 -1.78 21.91
C PRO A 130 1.25 -2.58 20.67
N LEU A 131 0.47 -3.65 20.88
CA LEU A 131 0.00 -4.55 19.81
C LEU A 131 -0.72 -3.81 18.68
N SER A 132 -1.46 -2.76 19.02
CA SER A 132 -2.14 -1.88 18.07
C SER A 132 -1.15 -1.22 17.10
N ASN A 133 -0.05 -0.67 17.61
CA ASN A 133 1.00 -0.10 16.78
C ASN A 133 1.74 -1.16 15.97
N THR A 134 1.96 -2.35 16.52
CA THR A 134 2.53 -3.48 15.76
C THR A 134 1.62 -3.88 14.60
N LEU A 135 0.30 -3.94 14.81
CA LEU A 135 -0.68 -4.20 13.76
C LEU A 135 -0.63 -3.13 12.67
N LYS A 136 -0.58 -1.85 13.02
CA LYS A 136 -0.40 -0.76 12.04
C LYS A 136 0.85 -0.99 11.20
N LEU A 137 1.99 -1.31 11.83
CA LEU A 137 3.24 -1.55 11.11
C LEU A 137 3.16 -2.81 10.24
N ALA A 138 2.45 -3.85 10.67
CA ALA A 138 2.22 -5.06 9.88
C ALA A 138 1.37 -4.79 8.64
N VAL A 139 0.37 -3.90 8.75
CA VAL A 139 -0.43 -3.43 7.62
C VAL A 139 0.44 -2.67 6.61
N GLU A 140 1.35 -1.83 7.07
CA GLU A 140 2.29 -1.13 6.18
C GLU A 140 3.28 -2.11 5.52
N ASP A 141 3.81 -3.08 6.26
CA ASP A 141 4.65 -4.15 5.71
C ASP A 141 3.91 -4.95 4.62
N LEU A 142 2.62 -5.22 4.81
CA LEU A 142 1.80 -5.91 3.81
C LEU A 142 1.62 -5.07 2.55
N LYS A 143 1.29 -3.78 2.68
CA LYS A 143 1.17 -2.88 1.53
C LYS A 143 2.50 -2.79 0.78
N SER A 144 3.60 -2.58 1.51
CA SER A 144 4.96 -2.56 0.95
C SER A 144 5.30 -3.85 0.23
N TYR A 145 4.95 -5.02 0.78
CA TYR A 145 5.19 -6.30 0.14
C TYR A 145 4.54 -6.40 -1.25
N TYR A 146 3.27 -6.01 -1.36
CA TYR A 146 2.55 -6.04 -2.63
C TYR A 146 3.08 -5.01 -3.63
N ILE A 147 3.27 -3.76 -3.18
CA ILE A 147 3.72 -2.66 -4.05
C ILE A 147 5.16 -2.88 -4.51
N GLU A 148 6.05 -3.36 -3.64
CA GLU A 148 7.42 -3.69 -4.04
C GLU A 148 7.45 -4.84 -5.04
N GLY A 149 6.64 -5.88 -4.83
CA GLY A 149 6.54 -7.01 -5.73
C GLY A 149 6.02 -6.63 -7.12
N ILE A 150 4.87 -5.94 -7.19
CA ILE A 150 4.24 -5.61 -8.48
C ILE A 150 5.13 -4.67 -9.31
N THR A 151 5.77 -3.69 -8.69
CA THR A 151 6.65 -2.72 -9.39
C THR A 151 7.99 -3.32 -9.83
N ALA A 152 8.32 -4.53 -9.37
CA ALA A 152 9.45 -5.27 -9.91
C ALA A 152 9.08 -6.04 -11.18
N GLN A 153 7.79 -6.32 -11.43
CA GLN A 153 7.38 -7.04 -12.62
C GLN A 153 7.78 -6.28 -13.89
N PRO A 154 8.29 -6.97 -14.92
CA PRO A 154 8.56 -6.35 -16.21
C PRO A 154 7.32 -5.62 -16.76
N GLY A 155 7.49 -4.36 -17.17
CA GLY A 155 6.40 -3.53 -17.69
C GLY A 155 5.60 -2.74 -16.65
N GLN A 156 5.96 -2.83 -15.37
CA GLN A 156 5.32 -2.11 -14.25
C GLN A 156 6.22 -1.05 -13.61
N GLU A 157 7.38 -0.78 -14.19
CA GLU A 157 8.40 0.10 -13.62
C GLU A 157 7.95 1.57 -13.55
N ASP A 158 7.10 1.97 -14.50
CA ASP A 158 6.59 3.33 -14.64
C ASP A 158 5.08 3.44 -14.36
N ALA A 159 4.48 2.42 -13.72
CA ALA A 159 3.07 2.45 -13.35
C ALA A 159 2.79 3.56 -12.32
N SER A 160 1.74 4.36 -12.54
CA SER A 160 1.42 5.46 -11.63
C SER A 160 1.02 4.97 -10.24
N SER A 161 1.34 5.76 -9.19
CA SER A 161 1.02 5.38 -7.81
C SER A 161 -0.48 5.17 -7.60
N LYS A 162 -1.32 5.97 -8.25
CA LYS A 162 -2.79 5.84 -8.23
C LYS A 162 -3.25 4.51 -8.79
N LEU A 163 -2.66 4.07 -9.90
CA LEU A 163 -2.98 2.82 -10.55
C LEU A 163 -2.60 1.62 -9.69
N LEU A 164 -1.41 1.65 -9.08
CA LEU A 164 -0.96 0.62 -8.14
C LEU A 164 -1.82 0.55 -6.87
N GLN A 165 -2.26 1.70 -6.35
CA GLN A 165 -3.18 1.75 -5.21
C GLN A 165 -4.54 1.15 -5.59
N ASN A 166 -5.12 1.52 -6.73
CA ASN A 166 -6.39 0.95 -7.18
C ASN A 166 -6.29 -0.56 -7.37
N TRP A 167 -5.25 -1.04 -8.04
CA TRP A 167 -4.99 -2.48 -8.17
C TRP A 167 -4.94 -3.18 -6.79
N PHE A 168 -4.17 -2.64 -5.84
CA PHE A 168 -4.06 -3.24 -4.52
C PHE A 168 -5.42 -3.32 -3.81
N TRP A 169 -6.18 -2.23 -3.78
CA TRP A 169 -7.44 -2.17 -3.03
C TRP A 169 -8.61 -2.87 -3.72
N ASP A 170 -8.68 -2.84 -5.05
CA ASP A 170 -9.85 -3.29 -5.81
C ASP A 170 -9.67 -4.73 -6.32
N GLU A 171 -8.43 -5.16 -6.63
CA GLU A 171 -8.17 -6.43 -7.31
C GLU A 171 -7.59 -7.53 -6.40
N THR A 172 -6.92 -7.18 -5.30
CA THR A 172 -6.22 -8.16 -4.45
C THR A 172 -7.10 -8.70 -3.31
N VAL A 173 -6.81 -9.94 -2.89
CA VAL A 173 -7.35 -10.51 -1.65
C VAL A 173 -6.80 -9.75 -0.44
N GLY A 174 -5.52 -9.35 -0.46
CA GLY A 174 -4.89 -8.54 0.60
C GLY A 174 -5.64 -7.23 0.86
N GLY A 175 -6.02 -6.49 -0.18
CA GLY A 175 -6.83 -5.28 -0.07
C GLY A 175 -8.19 -5.53 0.58
N LYS A 176 -8.88 -6.61 0.17
CA LYS A 176 -10.16 -7.03 0.77
C LYS A 176 -10.03 -7.43 2.24
N ILE A 177 -8.95 -8.14 2.60
CA ILE A 177 -8.63 -8.50 3.99
C ILE A 177 -8.41 -7.25 4.85
N LEU A 178 -7.70 -6.24 4.34
CA LEU A 178 -7.50 -4.98 5.06
C LEU A 178 -8.79 -4.15 5.21
N LEU A 179 -9.70 -4.22 4.23
CA LEU A 179 -11.04 -3.62 4.34
C LEU A 179 -11.88 -4.29 5.42
N ASP A 180 -11.84 -5.62 5.54
CA ASP A 180 -12.50 -6.35 6.61
C ASP A 180 -11.84 -6.06 7.96
N LEU A 181 -10.50 -5.98 8.00
CA LEU A 181 -9.72 -5.69 9.21
C LEU A 181 -10.06 -4.32 9.77
N LYS A 182 -10.19 -3.32 8.90
CA LYS A 182 -10.66 -1.98 9.28
C LYS A 182 -11.95 -2.06 10.10
N LYS A 183 -12.97 -2.78 9.61
CA LYS A 183 -14.27 -2.87 10.28
C LYS A 183 -14.15 -3.53 11.66
N VAL A 184 -13.34 -4.60 11.76
CA VAL A 184 -13.10 -5.30 13.03
C VAL A 184 -12.38 -4.39 14.03
N CYS A 185 -11.32 -3.70 13.61
CA CYS A 185 -10.58 -2.79 14.47
C CYS A 185 -11.43 -1.59 14.90
N GLU A 186 -12.20 -0.98 13.99
CA GLU A 186 -13.11 0.13 14.30
C GLU A 186 -14.13 -0.21 15.39
N ALA A 187 -14.66 -1.44 15.36
CA ALA A 187 -15.62 -1.96 16.34
C ALA A 187 -14.97 -2.40 17.66
N SER A 188 -13.64 -2.33 17.79
CA SER A 188 -12.93 -2.75 19.00
C SER A 188 -13.27 -1.84 20.20
N PRO A 189 -13.47 -2.42 21.40
CA PRO A 189 -13.60 -1.62 22.62
C PRO A 189 -12.29 -0.94 23.04
N ASP A 190 -11.14 -1.44 22.55
CA ASP A 190 -9.86 -0.79 22.78
C ASP A 190 -9.75 0.49 21.93
N LYS A 191 -9.55 1.63 22.60
CA LYS A 191 -9.54 2.95 21.95
C LYS A 191 -8.43 3.08 20.92
N MET A 192 -7.27 2.48 21.15
CA MET A 192 -6.14 2.56 20.22
C MET A 192 -6.38 1.70 18.99
N MET A 193 -6.93 0.50 19.15
CA MET A 193 -7.36 -0.36 18.04
C MET A 193 -8.45 0.32 17.20
N SER A 194 -9.47 0.91 17.84
CA SER A 194 -10.52 1.65 17.15
C SER A 194 -9.98 2.84 16.36
N LEU A 195 -9.05 3.59 16.93
CA LEU A 195 -8.36 4.70 16.24
C LEU A 195 -7.59 4.21 15.01
N ILE A 196 -6.88 3.08 15.12
CA ILE A 196 -6.12 2.49 14.02
C ILE A 196 -7.03 2.02 12.89
N GLY A 197 -8.11 1.30 13.23
CA GLY A 197 -9.12 0.90 12.24
C GLY A 197 -9.69 2.09 11.48
N SER A 198 -10.00 3.17 12.20
CA SER A 198 -10.66 4.36 11.64
C SER A 198 -9.78 5.15 10.68
N HIS A 199 -8.46 5.22 10.91
CA HIS A 199 -7.60 6.19 10.21
C HIS A 199 -6.32 5.63 9.58
N PHE A 200 -5.86 4.45 9.99
CA PHE A 200 -4.51 4.00 9.68
C PHE A 200 -4.44 2.70 8.89
N ILE A 201 -5.52 1.93 8.77
CA ILE A 201 -5.53 0.70 7.96
C ILE A 201 -5.80 1.01 6.49
N VAL A 202 -6.87 1.76 6.20
CA VAL A 202 -7.35 2.03 4.83
C VAL A 202 -7.35 3.54 4.55
N PRO A 203 -6.82 3.99 3.40
CA PRO A 203 -6.89 5.38 2.96
C PRO A 203 -8.33 5.91 2.89
N GLY A 204 -8.52 7.20 3.18
CA GLY A 204 -9.86 7.79 3.27
C GLY A 204 -10.63 7.82 1.95
N ASP A 205 -9.95 7.94 0.82
CA ASP A 205 -10.57 7.85 -0.52
C ASP A 205 -11.07 6.44 -0.82
N VAL A 206 -10.29 5.41 -0.49
CA VAL A 206 -10.70 3.99 -0.60
C VAL A 206 -11.88 3.70 0.32
N ALA A 207 -11.84 4.18 1.56
CA ALA A 207 -12.92 3.99 2.52
C ALA A 207 -14.26 4.59 2.04
N ARG A 208 -14.22 5.79 1.41
CA ARG A 208 -15.41 6.44 0.84
C ARG A 208 -15.99 5.71 -0.36
N ARG A 209 -15.15 5.09 -1.20
CA ARG A 209 -15.60 4.30 -2.37
C ARG A 209 -16.48 3.10 -1.98
N GLN A 210 -16.28 2.55 -0.78
CA GLN A 210 -16.99 1.36 -0.30
C GLN A 210 -18.34 1.69 0.37
N THR A 211 -18.61 2.96 0.65
CA THR A 211 -19.85 3.44 1.28
C THR A 211 -20.81 4.13 0.30
N ALA A 212 -20.38 4.33 -0.94
CA ALA A 212 -21.15 4.93 -2.03
C ALA A 212 -21.82 3.85 -2.88
#